data_AF-A0A930QPG8-F1
#
_entry.id   AF-A0A930QPG8-F1
#
_cell.length_a   1.000
_cell.length_b   1.000
_cell.length_c   1.000
_cell.angle_alpha   90.00
_cell.angle_beta   90.00
_cell.angle_gamma   90.00
#
_symmetry.space_group_name_H-M   'P 1'
#
loop_
_entity.id
_entity.type
_entity.pdbx_description
1 polymer ?
#
loop_
_entity_poly.entity_id
_entity_poly.type
_entity_poly.pdbx_seq_one_letter_code
_entity_poly.pdbx_strand_id
1 'polypeptide(L)'
;MTIHALDKNLLIASVPVQYRDRPEGSESKLNTVSDGIKVLTTIFRLYRDYRPLRFFGMIFTALFLLSLLLFLPIFSEYIATGLVPRLPTFVASAFLMIAAFLSLVCGFVLETNAANSRKNLEIQMNIIRLVLQKTP
;
A
#
# COMPACT_ATOMS: atom_id res chain seq x y z
N MET A 1 -11.72 1.19 -12.20
CA MET A 1 -12.38 2.48 -12.48
C MET A 1 -13.35 2.90 -11.38
N THR A 2 -14.23 2.02 -10.87
CA THR A 2 -15.17 2.35 -9.77
C THR A 2 -14.50 2.80 -8.47
N ILE A 3 -13.48 2.08 -7.98
CA ILE A 3 -12.74 2.49 -6.76
C ILE A 3 -12.04 3.84 -6.96
N HIS A 4 -11.55 4.11 -8.17
CA HIS A 4 -10.92 5.39 -8.48
C HIS A 4 -11.93 6.54 -8.47
N ALA A 5 -13.10 6.32 -9.06
CA ALA A 5 -14.20 7.30 -9.00
C ALA A 5 -14.63 7.57 -7.56
N LEU A 6 -14.68 6.53 -6.72
CA LEU A 6 -15.03 6.65 -5.30
C LEU A 6 -13.97 7.45 -4.52
N ASP A 7 -12.69 7.13 -4.69
CA ASP A 7 -11.59 7.86 -4.03
C ASP A 7 -11.55 9.35 -4.39
N LYS A 8 -11.86 9.66 -5.66
CA LYS A 8 -11.93 11.04 -6.17
C LYS A 8 -13.28 11.71 -5.91
N ASN A 9 -14.16 11.08 -5.14
CA ASN A 9 -15.49 11.58 -4.80
C ASN A 9 -16.31 12.01 -6.03
N LEU A 10 -16.17 11.26 -7.14
CA LEU A 10 -16.95 11.47 -8.35
C LEU A 10 -18.37 10.93 -8.17
N LEU A 11 -19.30 11.43 -8.99
CA LEU A 11 -20.69 11.00 -8.97
C LEU A 11 -20.80 9.56 -9.49
N ILE A 12 -21.30 8.66 -8.64
CA ILE A 12 -21.52 7.25 -8.96
C ILE A 12 -22.99 6.94 -8.76
N ALA A 13 -23.61 6.31 -9.76
CA ALA A 13 -24.98 5.81 -9.68
C ALA A 13 -25.00 4.30 -9.90
N SER A 14 -25.70 3.57 -9.02
CA SER A 14 -25.95 2.14 -9.19
C SER A 14 -27.34 1.94 -9.81
N VAL A 15 -27.41 1.29 -10.95
CA VAL A 15 -28.69 0.91 -11.59
C VAL A 15 -29.06 -0.50 -11.11
N PRO A 16 -30.22 -0.71 -10.46
CA PRO A 16 -30.64 -2.02 -10.01
C PRO A 16 -30.95 -2.91 -11.22
N VAL A 17 -30.43 -4.15 -11.20
CA VAL A 17 -30.67 -5.16 -12.24
C VAL A 17 -31.09 -6.46 -11.56
N GLN A 18 -32.05 -7.18 -12.13
CA GLN A 18 -32.46 -8.49 -11.63
C GLN A 18 -31.39 -9.54 -11.90
N TYR A 19 -31.05 -10.31 -10.86
CA TYR A 19 -30.20 -11.49 -11.00
C TYR A 19 -30.93 -12.54 -11.84
N ARG A 20 -30.21 -13.21 -12.74
CA ARG A 20 -30.74 -14.28 -13.57
C ARG A 20 -29.90 -15.53 -13.34
N ASP A 21 -30.59 -16.66 -13.27
CA ASP A 21 -29.91 -17.94 -13.22
C ASP A 21 -29.10 -18.19 -14.49
N ARG A 22 -28.02 -18.93 -14.31
CA ARG A 22 -27.13 -19.30 -15.39
C ARG A 22 -27.86 -20.25 -16.35
N PRO A 23 -27.72 -20.07 -17.69
CA PRO A 23 -28.30 -21.00 -18.66
C PRO A 23 -27.81 -22.44 -18.43
N GLU A 24 -28.73 -23.41 -18.52
CA GLU A 24 -28.40 -24.83 -18.41
C GLU A 24 -27.35 -25.23 -19.44
N GLY A 25 -26.39 -26.06 -19.00
CA GLY A 25 -25.27 -26.51 -19.83
C GLY A 25 -24.12 -25.52 -20.01
N SER A 26 -24.13 -24.36 -19.33
CA SER A 26 -23.02 -23.40 -19.43
C SER A 26 -21.93 -23.59 -18.35
N GLU A 27 -20.69 -23.65 -18.81
CA GLU A 27 -19.52 -23.83 -17.92
C GLU A 27 -19.12 -22.56 -17.18
N SER A 28 -18.45 -22.76 -16.03
CA SER A 28 -17.92 -21.63 -15.27
C SER A 28 -16.72 -21.03 -15.96
N LYS A 29 -16.85 -19.75 -16.35
CA LYS A 29 -15.73 -18.93 -16.82
C LYS A 29 -14.78 -18.50 -15.70
N LEU A 30 -15.16 -18.70 -14.43
CA LEU A 30 -14.40 -18.27 -13.26
C LEU A 30 -13.63 -19.45 -12.67
N ASN A 31 -12.36 -19.19 -12.34
CA ASN A 31 -11.51 -20.12 -11.61
C ASN A 31 -11.31 -19.62 -10.18
N THR A 32 -11.91 -20.32 -9.21
CA THR A 32 -11.95 -19.91 -7.80
C THR A 32 -10.57 -19.58 -7.22
N VAL A 33 -9.54 -20.36 -7.55
CA VAL A 33 -8.20 -20.19 -6.99
C VAL A 33 -7.45 -19.08 -7.71
N SER A 34 -7.37 -19.15 -9.05
CA SER A 34 -6.64 -18.17 -9.86
C SER A 34 -7.22 -16.77 -9.70
N ASP A 35 -8.55 -16.65 -9.74
CA ASP A 35 -9.22 -15.36 -9.61
C ASP A 35 -9.16 -14.86 -8.16
N GLY A 36 -9.22 -15.75 -7.17
CA GLY A 36 -8.99 -15.40 -5.76
C GLY A 36 -7.62 -14.75 -5.53
N ILE A 37 -6.55 -15.34 -6.08
CA ILE A 37 -5.19 -14.78 -5.97
C ILE A 37 -5.10 -13.41 -6.64
N LYS A 38 -5.71 -13.24 -7.82
CA LYS A 38 -5.76 -11.94 -8.51
C LYS A 38 -6.50 -10.90 -7.67
N VAL A 39 -7.61 -11.27 -7.04
CA VAL A 39 -8.39 -10.37 -6.17
C VAL A 39 -7.55 -9.94 -4.96
N LEU A 40 -6.91 -10.87 -4.26
CA LEU A 40 -6.05 -10.56 -3.11
C LEU A 40 -4.88 -9.65 -3.49
N THR A 41 -4.22 -9.95 -4.61
CA THR A 41 -3.14 -9.11 -5.15
C THR A 41 -3.64 -7.70 -5.48
N THR A 42 -4.86 -7.61 -6.04
CA THR A 42 -5.49 -6.33 -6.35
C THR A 42 -5.80 -5.54 -5.07
N ILE A 43 -6.35 -6.17 -4.04
CA ILE A 43 -6.62 -5.53 -2.74
C ILE A 43 -5.32 -4.99 -2.13
N PHE A 44 -4.25 -5.78 -2.16
CA PHE A 44 -2.94 -5.37 -1.64
C PHE A 44 -2.39 -4.15 -2.38
N ARG A 45 -2.47 -4.17 -3.72
CA ARG A 45 -2.04 -3.06 -4.57
C ARG A 45 -2.87 -1.80 -4.29
N LEU A 46 -4.19 -1.91 -4.21
CA LEU A 46 -5.07 -0.78 -3.90
C LEU A 46 -4.74 -0.20 -2.52
N TYR A 47 -4.55 -1.04 -1.50
CA TYR A 47 -4.24 -0.55 -0.17
C TYR A 47 -2.91 0.23 -0.13
N ARG A 48 -1.88 -0.28 -0.80
CA ARG A 48 -0.61 0.43 -0.98
C ARG A 48 -0.77 1.76 -1.72
N ASP A 49 -1.56 1.79 -2.79
CA ASP A 49 -1.67 2.95 -3.67
C ASP A 49 -2.54 4.08 -3.03
N TYR A 50 -3.58 3.74 -2.25
CA TYR A 50 -4.46 4.73 -1.60
C TYR A 50 -4.03 5.11 -0.17
N ARG A 51 -3.31 4.24 0.55
CA ARG A 51 -2.84 4.49 1.93
C ARG A 51 -1.36 4.10 2.08
N PRO A 52 -0.45 4.70 1.30
CA PRO A 52 0.95 4.29 1.24
C PRO A 52 1.65 4.41 2.61
N LEU A 53 1.44 5.50 3.35
CA LEU A 53 2.12 5.68 4.64
C LEU A 53 1.74 4.60 5.66
N ARG A 54 0.46 4.19 5.71
CA ARG A 54 0.01 3.12 6.61
C ARG A 54 0.58 1.77 6.20
N PHE A 55 0.62 1.49 4.91
CA PHE A 55 1.15 0.25 4.38
C PHE A 55 2.65 0.08 4.69
N PHE A 56 3.48 1.05 4.27
CA PHE A 56 4.92 1.01 4.53
C PHE A 56 5.28 1.23 6.00
N GLY A 57 4.42 1.93 6.75
CA GLY A 57 4.53 2.10 8.20
C GLY A 57 4.38 0.77 8.95
N MET A 58 3.43 -0.10 8.57
CA MET A 58 3.32 -1.44 9.17
C MET A 58 4.56 -2.29 8.91
N ILE A 59 5.11 -2.23 7.68
CA ILE A 59 6.36 -2.92 7.33
C ILE A 59 7.54 -2.38 8.15
N PHE A 60 7.64 -1.05 8.29
CA PHE A 60 8.62 -0.40 9.14
C PHE A 60 8.52 -0.91 10.59
N THR A 61 7.32 -0.89 11.19
CA THR A 61 7.12 -1.35 12.56
C THR A 61 7.51 -2.81 12.73
N ALA A 62 7.13 -3.69 11.81
CA ALA A 62 7.50 -5.10 11.87
C ALA A 62 9.02 -5.32 11.82
N LEU A 63 9.70 -4.69 10.85
CA LEU A 63 11.15 -4.80 10.69
C LEU A 63 11.92 -4.14 11.84
N PHE A 64 11.44 -3.00 12.32
CA PHE A 64 12.02 -2.26 13.44
C PHE A 64 11.98 -3.08 14.72
N LEU A 65 10.82 -3.66 15.05
CA LEU A 65 10.67 -4.52 16.23
C LEU A 65 11.55 -5.78 16.14
N LEU A 66 11.61 -6.40 14.96
CA LEU A 66 12.47 -7.56 14.73
C LEU A 66 13.96 -7.22 14.90
N SER A 67 14.40 -6.09 14.33
CA SER A 67 15.77 -5.60 14.48
C SER A 67 16.10 -5.31 15.95
N LEU A 68 15.20 -4.63 16.67
CA LEU A 68 15.38 -4.30 18.08
C LEU A 68 15.48 -5.57 18.95
N LEU A 69 14.63 -6.56 18.71
CA LEU A 69 14.64 -7.84 19.43
C LEU A 69 15.99 -8.57 19.27
N LEU A 70 16.55 -8.57 18.06
CA LEU A 70 17.87 -9.17 17.78
C LEU A 70 19.02 -8.35 18.37
N PHE A 71 18.88 -7.03 18.43
CA PHE A 71 19.91 -6.11 18.93
C PHE A 71 20.03 -6.10 20.46
N LEU A 72 18.90 -6.16 21.20
CA LEU A 72 18.86 -6.10 22.67
C LEU A 72 19.82 -7.07 23.39
N PRO A 73 19.85 -8.39 23.09
CA PRO A 73 20.76 -9.30 23.78
C PRO A 73 22.23 -8.97 23.50
N ILE A 74 22.55 -8.58 22.25
CA ILE A 74 23.92 -8.22 21.85
C ILE A 74 24.37 -6.96 22.58
N PHE A 75 23.49 -5.98 22.69
CA PHE A 75 23.78 -4.74 23.42
C PHE A 75 24.03 -5.01 24.90
N SER A 76 23.27 -5.92 25.52
CA SER A 76 23.48 -6.31 26.91
C SER A 76 24.81 -7.04 27.14
N GLU A 77 25.21 -7.95 26.25
CA GLU A 77 26.51 -8.65 26.30
C GLU A 77 27.67 -7.66 26.10
N TYR A 78 27.50 -6.68 25.22
CA TYR A 78 28.50 -5.64 24.96
C TYR A 78 28.74 -4.76 26.18
N ILE A 79 27.68 -4.35 26.90
CA ILE A 79 27.83 -3.56 28.14
C ILE A 79 28.60 -4.35 29.20
N ALA A 80 28.33 -5.65 29.34
CA ALA A 80 28.95 -6.49 30.36
C ALA A 80 30.41 -6.85 30.05
N THR A 81 30.74 -7.09 28.77
CA THR A 81 32.03 -7.68 28.38
C THR A 81 32.91 -6.78 27.52
N GLY A 82 32.36 -5.73 26.92
CA GLY A 82 33.03 -4.89 25.92
C GLY A 82 33.23 -5.57 24.56
N LEU A 83 32.78 -6.82 24.41
CA LEU A 83 32.96 -7.62 23.19
C LEU A 83 31.61 -7.86 22.50
N VAL A 84 31.66 -8.10 21.18
CA VAL A 84 30.50 -8.46 20.37
C VAL A 84 30.68 -9.90 19.87
N PRO A 85 30.36 -10.92 20.68
CA PRO A 85 30.61 -12.32 20.32
C PRO A 85 29.72 -12.80 19.16
N ARG A 86 28.53 -12.19 18.99
CA ARG A 86 27.55 -12.53 17.94
C ARG A 86 27.57 -11.52 16.78
N LEU A 87 28.73 -11.36 16.16
CA LEU A 87 28.93 -10.39 15.09
C LEU A 87 27.97 -10.57 13.89
N PRO A 88 27.67 -11.79 13.38
CA PRO A 88 26.71 -11.96 12.29
C PRO A 88 25.30 -11.46 12.63
N THR A 89 24.83 -11.71 13.87
CA THR A 89 23.51 -11.26 14.32
C THR A 89 23.46 -9.74 14.50
N PHE A 90 24.56 -9.13 14.95
CA PHE A 90 24.68 -7.67 15.02
C PHE A 90 24.56 -7.05 13.63
N VAL A 91 25.34 -7.56 12.66
CA VAL A 91 25.30 -7.09 11.27
C VAL A 91 23.90 -7.27 10.66
N ALA A 92 23.26 -8.42 10.87
CA ALA A 92 21.89 -8.66 10.41
C ALA A 92 20.89 -7.67 11.02
N SER A 93 20.98 -7.41 12.34
CA SER A 93 20.11 -6.44 13.02
C SER A 93 20.28 -5.02 12.45
N ALA A 94 21.51 -4.61 12.13
CA ALA A 94 21.79 -3.32 11.50
C ALA A 94 21.18 -3.21 10.09
N PHE A 95 21.33 -4.24 9.24
CA PHE A 95 20.70 -4.25 7.91
C PHE A 95 19.17 -4.23 7.99
N LEU A 96 18.58 -4.97 8.94
CA LEU A 96 17.14 -4.92 9.18
C LEU A 96 16.66 -3.54 9.62
N MET A 97 17.45 -2.84 10.46
CA MET A 97 17.15 -1.47 10.88
C MET A 97 17.18 -0.51 9.69
N ILE A 98 18.21 -0.60 8.84
CA ILE A 98 18.32 0.20 7.62
C ILE A 98 17.14 -0.08 6.68
N ALA A 99 16.77 -1.34 6.48
CA ALA A 99 15.62 -1.73 5.65
C ALA A 99 14.30 -1.19 6.21
N ALA A 100 14.13 -1.18 7.54
CA ALA A 100 12.96 -0.58 8.18
C ALA A 100 12.87 0.91 7.84
N PHE A 101 13.93 1.69 8.10
CA PHE A 101 13.93 3.12 7.81
C PHE A 101 13.76 3.42 6.32
N LEU A 102 14.34 2.62 5.43
CA LEU A 102 14.14 2.75 3.99
C LEU A 102 12.67 2.57 3.61
N SER A 103 11.99 1.56 4.19
CA SER A 103 10.55 1.37 4.00
C SER A 103 9.76 2.60 4.45
N LEU A 104 10.10 3.19 5.60
CA LEU A 104 9.43 4.39 6.11
C LEU A 104 9.61 5.58 5.17
N VAL A 105 10.83 5.81 4.66
CA VAL A 105 11.12 6.87 3.68
C VAL A 105 10.32 6.66 2.40
N CYS A 106 10.26 5.43 1.87
CA CYS A 106 9.41 5.10 0.72
C CYS A 106 7.94 5.43 0.99
N GLY A 107 7.45 5.14 2.20
CA GLY A 107 6.10 5.51 2.64
C GLY A 107 5.84 7.01 2.56
N PHE A 108 6.76 7.84 3.05
CA PHE A 108 6.64 9.32 2.97
C PHE A 108 6.68 9.85 1.54
N VAL A 109 7.58 9.33 0.71
CA VAL A 109 7.69 9.72 -0.71
C VAL A 109 6.39 9.42 -1.46
N LEU A 110 5.83 8.22 -1.27
CA LEU A 110 4.59 7.82 -1.91
C LEU A 110 3.37 8.59 -1.39
N GLU A 111 3.30 8.88 -0.09
CA GLU A 111 2.22 9.71 0.47
C GLU A 111 2.25 11.13 -0.12
N THR A 112 3.45 11.71 -0.26
CA THR A 112 3.64 13.02 -0.88
C THR A 112 3.23 13.00 -2.35
N ASN A 113 3.61 11.95 -3.09
CA ASN A 113 3.21 11.77 -4.49
C ASN A 113 1.68 11.62 -4.63
N ALA A 114 1.06 10.82 -3.78
CA ALA A 114 -0.39 10.65 -3.77
C ALA A 114 -1.12 11.98 -3.47
N ALA A 115 -0.61 12.77 -2.51
CA ALA A 115 -1.13 14.10 -2.21
C ALA A 115 -1.00 15.05 -3.41
N ASN A 116 0.13 15.05 -4.10
CA ASN A 116 0.34 15.86 -5.31
C ASN A 116 -0.58 15.42 -6.45
N SER A 117 -0.79 14.11 -6.63
CA SER A 117 -1.70 13.56 -7.63
C SER A 117 -3.17 13.94 -7.36
N ARG A 118 -3.58 14.06 -6.09
CA ARG A 118 -4.91 14.58 -5.73
C ARG A 118 -5.06 16.05 -6.11
N LYS A 119 -4.10 16.90 -5.73
CA LYS A 119 -4.08 18.34 -6.07
C LYS A 119 -4.10 18.57 -7.59
N ASN A 120 -3.30 17.82 -8.34
CA ASN A 120 -3.25 17.95 -9.81
C ASN A 120 -4.59 17.60 -10.46
N LEU A 121 -5.28 16.56 -9.96
CA LEU A 121 -6.62 16.21 -10.44
C LEU A 121 -7.63 17.34 -10.18
N GLU A 122 -7.62 17.95 -9.00
CA GLU A 122 -8.50 19.09 -8.69
C GLU A 122 -8.24 20.28 -9.62
N ILE A 123 -6.97 20.60 -9.89
CA ILE A 123 -6.58 21.66 -10.84
C ILE A 123 -7.10 21.35 -12.24
N GLN A 124 -6.92 20.12 -12.73
CA GLN A 124 -7.39 19.71 -14.04
C GLN A 124 -8.92 19.79 -14.16
N MET A 125 -9.66 19.38 -13.12
CA MET A 125 -11.12 19.49 -13.09
C MET A 125 -11.58 20.95 -13.14
N ASN A 126 -10.90 21.85 -12.40
CA ASN A 126 -11.21 23.28 -12.44
C ASN A 126 -10.92 23.89 -13.83
N ILE A 127 -9.80 23.53 -14.47
CA ILE A 127 -9.48 23.97 -15.83
C ILE A 127 -10.56 23.50 -16.81
N ILE A 128 -10.95 22.22 -16.76
CA ILE A 128 -12.01 21.68 -17.63
C ILE A 128 -13.32 22.43 -17.42
N ARG A 129 -13.70 22.71 -16.15
CA ARG A 129 -14.90 23.48 -15.83
C ARG A 129 -14.88 24.88 -16.42
N LEU A 130 -13.73 25.56 -16.36
CA LEU A 130 -13.56 26.90 -16.94
C LEU A 130 -13.64 26.89 -18.47
N VAL A 131 -13.09 25.87 -19.12
CA VAL A 131 -13.16 25.72 -20.59
C VAL A 131 -14.61 25.46 -21.03
N LEU A 132 -15.34 24.58 -20.33
CA LEU A 132 -16.74 24.28 -20.63
C LEU A 132 -17.67 25.49 -20.40
N GLN A 133 -17.32 26.40 -19.50
CA GLN A 133 -18.07 27.65 -19.29
C GLN A 133 -17.81 28.72 -20.37
N LYS A 134 -16.71 28.61 -21.12
CA LYS A 134 -16.32 29.57 -22.17
C LYS A 134 -16.80 29.17 -23.58
N THR A 135 -17.30 27.96 -23.76
CA THR A 135 -17.95 27.55 -25.01
C THR A 135 -19.34 28.16 -25.09
N PRO A 136 -19.66 28.95 -26.14
CA PRO A 136 -20.96 29.59 -26.31
C PRO A 136 -22.09 28.56 -26.53
#